data_AF-A0A536SNP9-F1
#
_entry.id   AF-A0A536SNP9-F1
#
_cell.length_a   1.000
_cell.length_b   1.000
_cell.length_c   1.000
_cell.angle_alpha   90.00
_cell.angle_beta   90.00
_cell.angle_gamma   90.00
#
_symmetry.space_group_name_H-M   'P 1'
#
loop_
_entity.id
_entity.type
_entity.pdbx_description
1 polymer ?
#
loop_
_entity_poly.entity_id
_entity_poly.type
_entity_poly.pdbx_seq_one_letter_code
_entity_poly.pdbx_strand_id
1 'polypeptide(L)'
;ADNVVQMRVAYGLDDGVNNGSVAYVAAYTACDGVVDRFVDAATFNALPAVPPLPNCVAPKTVWQTKWESVIAVRVAVVARSALAEKPSGIDGTKCDATTDGTEAPTPGPDLRPRWVGGLIDVSASGDPSPASPLYWKCYRYRVFETTVPLRNWIWRSS
;
A
#
# COMPACT_ATOMS: atom_id res chain seq x y z
N ALA A 1 16.66 -15.40 -8.20
CA ALA A 1 16.57 -14.06 -7.61
C ALA A 1 15.14 -13.58 -7.80
N ASP A 2 14.45 -13.25 -6.71
CA ASP A 2 13.11 -12.68 -6.81
C ASP A 2 13.22 -11.25 -7.34
N ASN A 3 12.44 -10.94 -8.38
CA ASN A 3 12.51 -9.63 -9.03
C ASN A 3 11.45 -8.72 -8.39
N VAL A 4 11.88 -7.57 -7.84
CA VAL A 4 10.93 -6.54 -7.39
C VAL A 4 10.27 -5.94 -8.62
N VAL A 5 8.93 -5.98 -8.68
CA VAL A 5 8.16 -5.53 -9.84
C VAL A 5 7.29 -4.32 -9.54
N GLN A 6 6.97 -4.09 -8.26
CA GLN A 6 6.06 -3.02 -7.87
C GLN A 6 6.24 -2.64 -6.40
N MET A 7 5.86 -1.40 -6.10
CA MET A 7 5.85 -0.85 -4.76
C MET A 7 4.58 -0.03 -4.54
N ARG A 8 4.03 -0.09 -3.33
CA ARG A 8 2.95 0.77 -2.84
C ARG A 8 3.34 1.39 -1.51
N VAL A 9 2.87 2.62 -1.28
CA VAL A 9 3.17 3.39 -0.08
C VAL A 9 1.90 4.09 0.40
N ALA A 10 1.71 4.15 1.71
CA ALA A 10 0.72 4.97 2.37
C ALA A 10 1.35 5.76 3.51
N TYR A 11 0.87 6.99 3.70
CA TYR A 11 1.29 7.91 4.76
C TYR A 11 0.39 7.72 5.98
N GLY A 12 0.99 7.44 7.14
CA GLY A 12 0.31 7.36 8.42
C GLY A 12 0.21 8.74 9.06
N LEU A 13 -1.01 9.23 9.20
CA LEU A 13 -1.34 10.56 9.71
C LEU A 13 -1.82 10.48 11.17
N ASP A 14 -1.40 11.46 11.96
CA ASP A 14 -1.87 11.78 13.30
C ASP A 14 -2.61 13.14 13.22
N ASP A 15 -3.87 13.09 12.79
CA ASP A 15 -4.68 14.25 12.40
C ASP A 15 -6.11 14.25 12.97
N GLY A 16 -6.43 13.29 13.83
CA GLY A 16 -7.73 13.11 14.46
C GLY A 16 -8.83 12.60 13.54
N VAL A 17 -8.50 12.16 12.31
CA VAL A 17 -9.51 11.72 11.34
C VAL A 17 -9.52 10.20 11.21
N ASN A 18 -10.69 9.59 11.46
CA ASN A 18 -10.92 8.18 11.18
C ASN A 18 -11.34 7.95 9.73
N ASN A 19 -10.62 7.09 9.01
CA ASN A 19 -11.02 6.58 7.68
C ASN A 19 -11.14 5.04 7.62
N GLY A 20 -11.10 4.36 8.77
CA GLY A 20 -11.20 2.90 8.89
C GLY A 20 -9.91 2.12 8.54
N SER A 21 -8.82 2.79 8.17
CA SER A 21 -7.56 2.12 7.79
C SER A 21 -6.72 1.64 8.99
N VAL A 22 -7.07 2.06 10.20
CA VAL A 22 -6.46 1.63 11.47
C VAL A 22 -7.53 0.95 12.32
N ALA A 23 -7.34 -0.33 12.59
CA ALA A 23 -8.34 -1.18 13.26
C ALA A 23 -8.34 -1.06 14.80
N TYR A 24 -7.23 -0.64 15.40
CA TYR A 24 -7.05 -0.64 16.86
C TYR A 24 -6.47 0.68 17.34
N VAL A 25 -7.34 1.66 17.53
CA VAL A 25 -7.04 2.96 18.14
C VAL A 25 -8.12 3.27 19.18
N ALA A 26 -7.71 3.69 20.38
CA ALA A 26 -8.63 3.97 21.48
C ALA A 26 -9.43 5.26 21.27
N ALA A 27 -8.83 6.26 20.63
CA ALA A 27 -9.47 7.49 20.21
C ALA A 27 -8.66 8.09 19.04
N TYR A 28 -9.34 8.61 18.03
CA TYR A 28 -8.68 9.29 16.91
C TYR A 28 -8.40 10.74 17.33
N THR A 29 -7.28 10.97 17.99
CA THR A 29 -6.94 12.25 18.61
C THR A 29 -5.72 12.83 17.91
N ALA A 30 -5.89 13.98 17.26
CA ALA A 30 -4.76 14.64 16.64
C ALA A 30 -3.64 14.93 17.66
N CYS A 31 -2.40 14.73 17.21
CA CYS A 31 -1.17 14.95 17.97
C CYS A 31 -0.93 14.04 19.19
N ASP A 32 -1.59 12.89 19.30
CA ASP A 32 -1.34 11.97 20.42
C ASP A 32 -0.14 11.03 20.18
N GLY A 33 0.50 11.14 19.02
CA GLY A 33 1.65 10.31 18.63
C GLY A 33 1.25 8.92 18.14
N VAL A 34 -0.04 8.68 17.90
CA VAL A 34 -0.60 7.46 17.34
C VAL A 34 -1.11 7.74 15.93
N VAL A 35 -0.97 6.75 15.04
CA VAL A 35 -1.50 6.90 13.67
C VAL A 35 -3.01 6.73 13.72
N ASP A 36 -3.75 7.75 13.28
CA ASP A 36 -5.20 7.74 13.16
C ASP A 36 -5.66 7.09 11.85
N ARG A 37 -4.92 7.35 10.78
CA ARG A 37 -5.22 6.83 9.43
C ARG A 37 -4.00 6.68 8.55
N PHE A 38 -4.07 5.73 7.63
CA PHE A 38 -3.21 5.65 6.45
C PHE A 38 -3.95 6.17 5.22
N VAL A 39 -3.26 6.96 4.41
CA VAL A 39 -3.76 7.48 3.13
C VAL A 39 -2.74 7.26 2.01
N ASP A 40 -3.22 7.06 0.79
CA ASP A 40 -2.34 7.00 -0.39
C ASP A 40 -1.82 8.39 -0.78
N ALA A 41 -0.91 8.44 -1.76
CA ALA A 41 -0.30 9.68 -2.20
C ALA A 41 -1.30 10.65 -2.86
N ALA A 42 -2.30 10.13 -3.58
CA ALA A 42 -3.31 10.98 -4.22
C ALA A 42 -4.17 11.70 -3.18
N THR A 43 -4.64 10.94 -2.19
CA THR A 43 -5.43 11.44 -1.06
C THR A 43 -4.61 12.42 -0.23
N PHE A 44 -3.35 12.09 0.09
CA PHE A 44 -2.47 12.97 0.84
C PHE A 44 -2.21 14.30 0.11
N ASN A 45 -1.96 14.26 -1.20
CA ASN A 45 -1.72 15.47 -1.99
C ASN A 45 -2.96 16.35 -2.09
N ALA A 46 -4.16 15.76 -2.08
CA ALA A 46 -5.44 16.46 -2.05
C ALA A 46 -5.78 17.09 -0.69
N LEU A 47 -5.07 16.73 0.40
CA LEU A 47 -5.26 17.37 1.69
C LEU A 47 -4.87 18.86 1.63
N PRO A 48 -5.61 19.73 2.35
CA PRO A 48 -5.27 21.15 2.45
C PRO A 48 -3.84 21.32 2.97
N ALA A 49 -3.14 22.36 2.50
CA ALA A 49 -1.76 22.62 2.90
C ALA A 49 -1.62 22.82 4.42
N VAL A 50 -2.63 23.43 5.03
CA VAL A 50 -2.79 23.59 6.48
C VAL A 50 -4.14 22.96 6.86
N PRO A 51 -4.18 21.91 7.69
CA PRO A 51 -5.44 21.30 8.13
C PRO A 51 -6.27 22.27 8.97
N PRO A 52 -7.62 22.27 8.85
CA PRO A 52 -8.51 23.16 9.60
C PRO A 52 -8.62 22.84 11.10
N LEU A 53 -7.95 21.79 11.58
CA LEU A 53 -7.95 21.38 12.99
C LEU A 53 -6.57 21.68 13.61
N PRO A 54 -6.48 22.66 14.53
CA PRO A 54 -5.25 22.84 15.28
C PRO A 54 -5.48 23.11 16.77
N ASN A 55 -5.13 22.15 17.61
CA ASN A 55 -4.58 22.43 18.94
C ASN A 55 -3.80 21.23 19.49
N CYS A 56 -2.66 20.95 18.87
CA CYS A 56 -1.61 20.21 19.54
C CYS A 56 -1.11 21.09 20.70
N VAL A 57 -1.44 20.76 21.94
CA VAL A 57 -1.17 21.66 23.08
C VAL A 57 0.34 21.91 23.22
N ALA A 58 0.67 23.14 23.57
CA ALA A 58 2.01 23.75 23.50
C ALA A 58 3.15 22.92 24.15
N PRO A 59 4.41 23.08 23.67
CA PRO A 59 4.87 24.08 22.71
C PRO A 59 4.88 23.50 21.29
N LYS A 60 3.75 23.60 20.58
CA LYS A 60 3.65 23.27 19.17
C LYS A 60 2.51 24.09 18.58
N THR A 61 2.87 25.13 17.84
CA THR A 61 1.93 25.91 17.03
C THR A 61 1.17 25.00 16.06
N VAL A 62 -0.02 25.45 15.63
CA VAL A 62 -0.79 24.99 14.46
C VAL A 62 0.11 24.28 13.45
N TRP A 63 -0.31 23.11 12.97
CA TRP A 63 0.40 22.40 11.90
C TRP A 63 0.72 23.38 10.75
N GLN A 64 1.99 23.70 10.54
CA GLN A 64 2.40 24.69 9.53
C GLN A 64 2.25 24.10 8.12
N THR A 65 2.31 22.77 8.02
CA THR A 65 2.04 22.02 6.78
C THR A 65 1.39 20.67 7.08
N LYS A 66 0.63 20.12 6.12
CA LYS A 66 0.09 18.75 6.19
C LYS A 66 1.14 17.64 6.34
N TRP A 67 2.41 17.95 6.05
CA TRP A 67 3.50 17.01 6.27
C TRP A 67 3.71 16.75 7.75
N GLU A 68 3.49 17.75 8.60
CA GLU A 68 3.75 17.62 10.03
C GLU A 68 2.86 16.58 10.74
N SER A 69 1.70 16.22 10.16
CA SER A 69 0.86 15.12 10.67
C SER A 69 1.35 13.73 10.26
N VAL A 70 2.34 13.60 9.37
CA VAL A 70 2.88 12.30 8.94
C VAL A 70 3.85 11.77 9.99
N ILE A 71 3.49 10.68 10.67
CA ILE A 71 4.32 10.06 11.73
C ILE A 71 4.71 8.60 11.43
N ALA A 72 4.20 8.03 10.33
CA ALA A 72 4.59 6.70 9.88
C ALA A 72 4.48 6.58 8.36
N VAL A 73 5.21 5.63 7.79
CA VAL A 73 5.05 5.21 6.39
C VAL A 73 4.82 3.72 6.35
N ARG A 74 3.78 3.28 5.65
CA ARG A 74 3.52 1.88 5.38
C ARG A 74 3.92 1.57 3.95
N VAL A 75 4.74 0.54 3.78
CA VAL A 75 5.30 0.16 2.48
C VAL A 75 4.93 -1.28 2.18
N ALA A 76 4.53 -1.53 0.94
CA ALA A 76 4.42 -2.86 0.37
C ALA A 76 5.33 -2.99 -0.85
N VAL A 77 6.14 -4.03 -0.89
CA VAL A 77 6.97 -4.41 -2.04
C VAL A 77 6.45 -5.72 -2.59
N VAL A 78 6.26 -5.76 -3.91
CA VAL A 78 5.83 -6.97 -4.61
C VAL A 78 7.03 -7.56 -5.32
N ALA A 79 7.35 -8.80 -4.94
CA ALA A 79 8.35 -9.61 -5.60
C ALA A 79 7.68 -10.67 -6.46
N ARG A 80 8.25 -10.90 -7.65
CA ARG A 80 7.83 -11.94 -8.59
C ARG A 80 8.80 -13.11 -8.54
N SER A 81 8.29 -14.33 -8.68
CA SER A 81 9.10 -15.53 -8.89
C SER A 81 10.06 -15.36 -10.08
N ALA A 82 11.24 -15.96 -9.97
CA ALA A 82 12.23 -15.94 -11.05
C ALA A 82 11.77 -16.76 -12.28
N LEU A 83 11.02 -17.83 -12.03
CA LEU A 83 10.52 -18.76 -13.04
C LEU A 83 8.99 -18.69 -13.10
N ALA A 84 8.46 -18.91 -14.30
CA ALA A 84 7.04 -19.09 -14.52
C ALA A 84 6.59 -20.45 -13.95
N GLU A 85 5.38 -20.49 -13.41
CA GLU A 85 4.70 -21.72 -13.07
C GLU A 85 4.31 -22.48 -14.34
N LYS A 86 4.18 -23.80 -14.21
CA LYS A 86 3.68 -24.63 -15.30
C LYS A 86 2.22 -24.24 -15.59
N PRO A 87 1.85 -23.93 -16.86
CA PRO A 87 0.47 -23.67 -17.22
C PRO A 87 -0.44 -24.87 -16.91
N SER A 88 -1.66 -24.58 -16.49
CA SER A 88 -2.73 -25.53 -16.19
C SER A 88 -3.63 -25.77 -17.42
N GLY A 89 -4.62 -26.67 -17.26
CA GLY A 89 -5.59 -27.02 -18.31
C GLY A 89 -5.17 -28.21 -19.18
N ILE A 90 -6.12 -28.75 -19.93
CA ILE A 90 -5.94 -29.94 -20.80
C ILE A 90 -4.90 -29.65 -21.90
N ASP A 91 -4.85 -28.41 -22.39
CA ASP A 91 -3.96 -28.00 -23.48
C ASP A 91 -2.62 -27.42 -22.97
N GLY A 92 -2.43 -27.29 -21.65
CA GLY A 92 -1.20 -26.74 -21.06
C GLY A 92 -0.90 -25.29 -21.45
N THR A 93 -1.94 -24.50 -21.73
CA THR A 93 -1.82 -23.10 -22.19
C THR A 93 -2.34 -22.08 -21.19
N LYS A 94 -3.10 -22.50 -20.16
CA LYS A 94 -3.73 -21.57 -19.23
C LYS A 94 -2.78 -21.22 -18.08
N CYS A 95 -2.41 -19.95 -17.97
CA CYS A 95 -1.71 -19.46 -16.79
C CYS A 95 -2.69 -18.90 -15.76
N ASP A 96 -2.76 -19.53 -14.59
CA ASP A 96 -3.64 -19.19 -13.47
C ASP A 96 -2.89 -19.06 -12.13
N ALA A 97 -1.56 -18.88 -12.18
CA ALA A 97 -0.74 -18.68 -10.98
C ALA A 97 -1.05 -17.37 -10.26
N THR A 98 -1.49 -16.36 -11.01
CA THR A 98 -2.00 -15.08 -10.48
C THR A 98 -3.28 -14.70 -11.21
N THR A 99 -4.31 -14.39 -10.44
CA THR A 99 -5.59 -13.88 -10.94
C THR A 99 -5.57 -12.37 -11.05
N ASP A 100 -6.24 -11.80 -12.05
CA ASP A 100 -6.42 -10.35 -12.11
C ASP A 100 -7.56 -9.88 -11.17
N GLY A 101 -7.57 -8.59 -10.83
CA GLY A 101 -8.60 -8.01 -9.96
C GLY A 101 -10.00 -7.97 -10.58
N THR A 102 -10.13 -8.26 -11.88
CA THR A 102 -11.37 -8.22 -12.66
C THR A 102 -12.01 -9.60 -12.87
N GLU A 103 -11.26 -10.67 -12.59
CA GLU A 103 -11.75 -12.04 -12.62
C GLU A 103 -12.78 -12.30 -11.53
N ALA A 104 -13.83 -13.04 -11.88
CA ALA A 104 -14.84 -13.46 -10.93
C ALA A 104 -14.19 -14.31 -9.82
N PRO A 105 -14.65 -14.22 -8.55
CA PRO A 105 -14.16 -15.08 -7.49
C PRO A 105 -14.40 -16.55 -7.89
N THR A 106 -13.34 -17.28 -8.18
CA THR A 106 -13.41 -18.73 -8.39
C THR A 106 -13.41 -19.44 -7.04
N PRO A 107 -14.02 -20.63 -6.93
CA PRO A 107 -13.85 -21.48 -5.75
C PRO A 107 -12.36 -21.82 -5.60
N GLY A 108 -11.67 -21.20 -4.65
CA GLY A 108 -10.23 -21.38 -4.48
C GLY A 108 -9.59 -20.28 -3.61
N PRO A 109 -8.29 -20.40 -3.29
CA PRO A 109 -7.54 -19.35 -2.61
C PRO A 109 -7.44 -18.12 -3.51
N ASP A 110 -7.53 -16.95 -2.90
CA ASP A 110 -7.37 -15.68 -3.60
C ASP A 110 -5.90 -15.47 -3.99
N LEU A 111 -5.60 -15.53 -5.29
CA LEU A 111 -4.24 -15.42 -5.83
C LEU A 111 -3.86 -13.97 -6.18
N ARG A 112 -4.71 -12.99 -5.87
CA ARG A 112 -4.44 -11.58 -6.18
C ARG A 112 -3.44 -11.00 -5.18
N PRO A 113 -2.35 -10.34 -5.64
CA PRO A 113 -1.45 -9.63 -4.76
C PRO A 113 -2.22 -8.54 -4.01
N ARG A 114 -2.24 -8.64 -2.68
CA ARG A 114 -2.91 -7.68 -1.81
C ARG A 114 -2.01 -7.27 -0.66
N TRP A 115 -2.25 -6.07 -0.20
CA TRP A 115 -1.73 -5.55 1.06
C TRP A 115 -2.90 -4.92 1.81
N VAL A 116 -2.66 -4.40 3.02
CA VAL A 116 -3.73 -3.76 3.80
C VAL A 116 -4.37 -2.55 3.09
N GLY A 117 -3.66 -1.91 2.15
CA GLY A 117 -4.18 -0.80 1.34
C GLY A 117 -4.95 -1.23 0.09
N GLY A 118 -5.22 -2.53 -0.09
CA GLY A 118 -6.05 -3.06 -1.18
C GLY A 118 -5.31 -3.97 -2.16
N LEU A 119 -5.85 -4.10 -3.37
CA LEU A 119 -5.26 -4.90 -4.45
C LEU A 119 -4.07 -4.18 -5.09
N ILE A 120 -3.08 -4.95 -5.51
CA ILE A 120 -1.93 -4.46 -6.26
C ILE A 120 -1.99 -5.02 -7.68
N ASP A 121 -2.17 -4.12 -8.65
CA ASP A 121 -2.18 -4.47 -10.07
C ASP A 121 -0.76 -4.72 -10.58
N VAL A 122 -0.46 -5.99 -10.85
CA VAL A 122 0.82 -6.49 -11.36
C VAL A 122 0.78 -6.78 -12.87
N SER A 123 -0.29 -6.43 -13.58
CA SER A 123 -0.44 -6.73 -15.02
C SER A 123 0.65 -6.11 -15.88
N ALA A 124 1.21 -4.97 -15.46
CA ALA A 124 2.33 -4.29 -16.10
C ALA A 124 3.72 -4.88 -15.76
N SER A 125 3.80 -5.90 -14.90
CA SER A 125 5.08 -6.51 -14.49
C SER A 125 5.64 -7.55 -15.46
N GLY A 126 4.89 -7.88 -16.52
CA GLY A 126 5.27 -8.84 -17.55
C GLY A 126 4.58 -8.48 -18.87
N ASP A 127 4.54 -9.44 -19.80
CA ASP A 127 3.80 -9.27 -21.05
C ASP A 127 2.29 -9.38 -20.78
N PRO A 128 1.44 -8.47 -21.28
CA PRO A 128 -0.01 -8.58 -21.14
C PRO A 128 -0.65 -9.61 -22.08
N SER A 129 0.06 -10.12 -23.08
CA SER A 129 -0.45 -11.07 -24.06
C SER A 129 -0.51 -12.49 -23.49
N PRO A 130 -1.67 -13.16 -23.49
CA PRO A 130 -1.79 -14.54 -23.03
C PRO A 130 -1.04 -15.55 -23.91
N ALA A 131 -0.63 -15.17 -25.12
CA ALA A 131 0.20 -16.00 -26.00
C ALA A 131 1.71 -15.88 -25.68
N SER A 132 2.11 -14.94 -24.81
CA SER A 132 3.51 -14.71 -24.50
C SER A 132 4.03 -15.71 -23.47
N PRO A 133 5.24 -16.26 -23.63
CA PRO A 133 5.88 -17.07 -22.58
C PRO A 133 6.23 -16.25 -21.33
N LEU A 134 6.17 -14.92 -21.41
CA LEU A 134 6.38 -13.98 -20.30
C LEU A 134 5.05 -13.39 -19.78
N TYR A 135 3.93 -14.06 -20.06
CA TYR A 135 2.62 -13.60 -19.60
C TYR A 135 2.58 -13.51 -18.08
N TRP A 136 2.18 -12.34 -17.57
CA TRP A 136 2.31 -12.01 -16.15
C TRP A 136 1.52 -12.97 -15.22
N LYS A 137 0.39 -13.53 -15.68
CA LYS A 137 -0.39 -14.51 -14.89
C LYS A 137 0.30 -15.85 -14.69
N CYS A 138 1.38 -16.12 -15.41
CA CYS A 138 2.16 -17.35 -15.24
C CYS A 138 3.12 -17.29 -14.04
N TYR A 139 3.32 -16.13 -13.42
CA TYR A 139 4.23 -15.99 -12.29
C TYR A 139 3.47 -15.95 -10.97
N ARG A 140 4.15 -16.32 -9.87
CA ARG A 140 3.66 -16.06 -8.51
C ARG A 140 4.24 -14.75 -8.01
N TYR A 141 3.43 -14.03 -7.25
CA TYR A 141 3.84 -12.80 -6.59
C TYR A 141 3.70 -12.95 -5.08
N ARG A 142 4.65 -12.36 -4.36
CA ARG A 142 4.60 -12.25 -2.91
C ARG A 142 4.68 -10.80 -2.52
N VAL A 143 3.78 -10.39 -1.64
CA VAL A 143 3.77 -9.06 -1.05
C VAL A 143 4.49 -9.12 0.27
N PHE A 144 5.47 -8.24 0.45
CA PHE A 144 6.15 -7.99 1.72
C PHE A 144 5.71 -6.61 2.20
N GLU A 145 5.12 -6.55 3.38
CA GLU A 145 4.58 -5.32 3.95
C GLU A 145 5.29 -5.00 5.27
N THR A 146 5.55 -3.71 5.50
CA THR A 146 6.02 -3.21 6.80
C THR A 146 5.51 -1.79 7.05
N THR A 147 5.35 -1.45 8.34
CA THR A 147 5.08 -0.08 8.77
C THR A 147 6.31 0.46 9.50
N VAL A 148 6.86 1.56 8.99
CA VAL A 148 8.03 2.24 9.51
C VAL A 148 7.57 3.50 10.26
N PRO A 149 7.66 3.54 11.60
CA PRO A 149 7.39 4.75 12.35
C PRO A 149 8.49 5.79 12.11
N LEU A 150 8.10 7.04 11.91
CA LEU A 150 9.01 8.17 11.74
C LEU A 150 9.29 8.80 13.10
N ARG A 151 10.19 8.19 13.88
CA ARG A 151 10.81 8.84 15.04
C ARG A 151 12.03 9.60 14.54
N ASN A 152 12.14 10.90 14.83
CA ASN A 152 13.19 11.82 14.36
C ASN A 152 13.03 12.38 12.93
N TRP A 153 12.02 13.21 12.73
CA TRP A 153 12.24 14.41 11.89
C TRP A 153 13.19 15.35 12.64
N ILE A 154 14.50 15.04 12.58
CA ILE A 154 15.60 15.80 13.20
C ILE A 154 15.67 17.25 12.70
N TRP A 155 14.93 17.59 11.64
CA TRP A 155 14.83 18.94 11.12
C TRP A 155 13.36 19.31 10.95
N ARG A 156 12.72 19.77 12.03
CA ARG A 156 11.72 20.83 11.81
C ARG A 156 12.53 22.02 11.34
N SER A 157 12.41 22.38 10.06
CA SER A 157 12.85 23.70 9.61
C SER A 157 12.13 24.69 10.51
N SER A 158 12.87 25.37 11.38
CA SER A 158 12.44 26.60 12.03
C SER A 158 11.98 27.62 10.98
#